data_AF-A0A0G4EQ47-F1
#
_entry.id   AF-A0A0G4EQ47-F1
#
_cell.length_a   1.000
_cell.length_b   1.000
_cell.length_c   1.000
_cell.angle_alpha   90.00
_cell.angle_beta   90.00
_cell.angle_gamma   90.00
#
_symmetry.space_group_name_H-M   'P 1'
#
loop_
_entity.id
_entity.type
_entity.pdbx_description
1 polymer ?
#
loop_
_entity_poly.entity_id
_entity_poly.type
_entity_poly.pdbx_seq_one_letter_code
_entity_poly.pdbx_strand_id
1 'polypeptide(L)'
;MTASLSSQLDSLSQRLHEISPTADREALMPLLEDLVSNLHFDKNTAAGQQKATRLRKLLPPLAKGANSPHQPLLAMIQSARSRRCRRWATIAFSKLLQAGYPFCFRSAQPDLVKQLLDNMALLLPTDASASTDIDNAVYAILLEVIAVYAGGVPASFVGIEERRSPVDYREIIVTKHEAFLHRAESILRHAPRLYGLGYGVLFLIHFYQPLAPDSCAVLSWMRLVSLAIDITIDGSAARYAHYDTFLLDRLRWDVNGNVVHSVENGRDAELFAAIEEHLVPRVGRLVEVMTTSNDDNTRRLAMSMIGSIFYLAHASYIKHYPDPFIQSRVDEVLSEPVRVLLAHPCALKTMASLLKTAGTAVDSRDKLTRNQQIEFNIMEPNFVALHLSDPSLNKHAREHVHALIEAGWVPAIVTLMGDDRLLKIERFADIGLPGCLNSLYKMAQRDERVACDKTVASVCCDLLAKHARGDIDIAIEDEVNITNSAVNTIMSIISEFVAYGDRQVERGKIATNVFRIYVFKLPSVKELMAMPREGNKLPKKIRDQLDWLYETPSRFHAGQQMRRSIDELMAARATGLGRAG
;
A
#
# COMPACT_ATOMS: atom_id res chain seq x y z
N MET A 1 -42.45 20.62 33.40
CA MET A 1 -41.60 19.49 33.85
C MET A 1 -41.20 18.70 32.62
N THR A 2 -39.93 18.74 32.22
CA THR A 2 -39.44 17.96 31.08
C THR A 2 -39.27 16.50 31.51
N ALA A 3 -39.90 15.57 30.80
CA ALA A 3 -39.73 14.15 31.03
C ALA A 3 -38.24 13.77 30.95
N SER A 4 -37.80 12.81 31.78
CA SER A 4 -36.40 12.38 31.74
C SER A 4 -36.11 11.66 30.42
N LEU A 5 -34.87 11.76 29.91
CA LEU A 5 -34.46 11.11 28.64
C LEU A 5 -34.73 9.59 28.66
N SER A 6 -34.61 8.94 29.83
CA SER A 6 -34.95 7.52 30.00
C SER A 6 -36.43 7.28 29.75
N SER A 7 -37.32 8.00 30.44
CA SER A 7 -38.77 7.83 30.30
C SER A 7 -39.27 8.16 28.90
N GLN A 8 -38.61 9.09 28.21
CA GLN A 8 -38.92 9.41 26.82
C GLN A 8 -38.54 8.26 25.87
N LEU A 9 -37.36 7.67 26.04
CA LEU A 9 -36.91 6.53 25.23
C LEU A 9 -37.75 5.27 25.51
N ASP A 10 -38.10 5.00 26.77
CA ASP A 10 -38.98 3.90 27.16
C ASP A 10 -40.37 4.04 26.51
N SER A 11 -40.97 5.25 26.61
CA SER A 11 -42.28 5.55 26.03
C SER A 11 -42.28 5.47 24.50
N LEU A 12 -41.24 6.01 23.84
CA LEU A 12 -41.09 5.90 22.38
C LEU A 12 -40.93 4.45 21.95
N SER A 13 -40.15 3.65 22.69
CA SER A 13 -39.96 2.23 22.38
C SER A 13 -41.27 1.46 22.49
N GLN A 14 -42.04 1.67 23.55
CA GLN A 14 -43.36 1.05 23.72
C GLN A 14 -44.32 1.43 22.58
N ARG A 15 -44.42 2.73 22.25
CA ARG A 15 -45.29 3.20 21.17
C ARG A 15 -44.88 2.66 19.79
N LEU A 16 -43.57 2.48 19.55
CA LEU A 16 -43.08 1.85 18.32
C LEU A 16 -43.48 0.36 18.25
N HIS A 17 -43.48 -0.36 19.37
CA HIS A 17 -43.94 -1.76 19.43
C HIS A 17 -45.45 -1.89 19.19
N GLU A 18 -46.25 -1.00 19.76
CA GLU A 18 -47.72 -1.02 19.60
C GLU A 18 -48.18 -0.77 18.15
N ILE A 19 -47.35 -0.10 17.35
CA ILE A 19 -47.72 0.44 16.04
C ILE A 19 -46.94 -0.26 14.89
N SER A 20 -45.85 -0.98 15.17
CA SER A 20 -45.04 -1.70 14.15
C SER A 20 -45.59 -3.10 13.86
N PRO A 21 -45.42 -3.67 12.64
CA PRO A 21 -44.83 -3.09 11.42
C PRO A 21 -45.86 -2.58 10.40
N THR A 22 -47.15 -2.69 10.69
CA THR A 22 -48.25 -2.54 9.73
C THR A 22 -49.01 -1.22 9.79
N ALA A 23 -48.71 -0.34 10.74
CA ALA A 23 -49.46 0.91 10.89
C ALA A 23 -49.24 1.93 9.78
N ASP A 24 -50.17 2.87 9.72
CA ASP A 24 -50.17 4.00 8.80
C ASP A 24 -48.87 4.83 8.93
N ARG A 25 -48.35 5.23 7.78
CA ARG A 25 -47.16 6.09 7.65
C ARG A 25 -47.29 7.35 8.49
N GLU A 26 -48.49 7.92 8.58
CA GLU A 26 -48.74 9.17 9.32
C GLU A 26 -48.54 9.02 10.83
N ALA A 27 -48.79 7.83 11.39
CA ALA A 27 -48.59 7.56 12.81
C ALA A 27 -47.11 7.23 13.15
N LEU A 28 -46.39 6.56 12.24
CA LEU A 28 -45.02 6.13 12.47
C LEU A 28 -43.98 7.24 12.29
N MET A 29 -44.20 8.16 11.36
CA MET A 29 -43.22 9.20 11.02
C MET A 29 -42.85 10.12 12.19
N PRO A 30 -43.80 10.67 12.97
CA PRO A 30 -43.48 11.51 14.12
C PRO A 30 -42.65 10.76 15.19
N LEU A 31 -42.95 9.47 15.40
CA LEU A 31 -42.23 8.65 16.39
C LEU A 31 -40.78 8.41 15.99
N LEU A 32 -40.52 8.18 14.69
CA LEU A 32 -39.16 8.00 14.17
C LEU A 32 -38.36 9.31 14.23
N GLU A 33 -38.99 10.44 13.90
CA GLU A 33 -38.37 11.76 13.99
C GLU A 33 -38.02 12.13 15.44
N ASP A 34 -38.95 11.87 16.38
CA ASP A 34 -38.73 12.06 17.81
C ASP A 34 -37.60 11.16 18.34
N LEU A 35 -37.55 9.90 17.91
CA LEU A 35 -36.48 8.98 18.30
C LEU A 35 -35.12 9.46 17.78
N VAL A 36 -35.03 9.87 16.50
CA VAL A 36 -33.79 10.40 15.91
C VAL A 36 -33.32 11.65 16.65
N SER A 37 -34.24 12.57 16.98
CA SER A 37 -33.94 13.79 17.74
C SER A 37 -33.39 13.48 19.15
N ASN A 38 -34.02 12.52 19.86
CA ASN A 38 -33.57 12.09 21.18
C ASN A 38 -32.21 11.42 21.14
N LEU A 39 -31.89 10.68 20.08
CA LEU A 39 -30.60 10.02 19.88
C LEU A 39 -29.50 10.92 19.28
N HIS A 40 -29.85 12.09 18.74
CA HIS A 40 -28.87 13.01 18.15
C HIS A 40 -28.02 13.71 19.23
N PHE A 41 -26.71 13.77 19.02
CA PHE A 41 -25.79 14.55 19.85
C PHE A 41 -24.64 15.09 18.99
N ASP A 42 -24.22 16.33 19.25
CA ASP A 42 -23.05 16.92 18.60
C ASP A 42 -21.77 16.52 19.33
N LYS A 43 -20.95 15.70 18.67
CA LYS A 43 -19.68 15.18 19.22
C LYS A 43 -18.66 16.28 19.54
N ASN A 44 -18.80 17.47 18.95
CA ASN A 44 -17.86 18.58 19.07
C ASN A 44 -18.20 19.54 20.23
N THR A 45 -19.29 19.30 20.96
CA THR A 45 -19.69 20.15 22.09
C THR A 45 -19.64 19.38 23.41
N ALA A 46 -19.29 20.07 24.50
CA ALA A 46 -19.31 19.47 25.84
C ALA A 46 -20.71 18.93 26.21
N ALA A 47 -21.77 19.65 25.81
CA ALA A 47 -23.15 19.22 26.01
C ALA A 47 -23.50 17.94 25.24
N GLY A 48 -23.05 17.81 23.99
CA GLY A 48 -23.26 16.60 23.20
C GLY A 48 -22.44 15.41 23.70
N GLN A 49 -21.22 15.61 24.19
CA GLN A 49 -20.43 14.56 24.85
C GLN A 49 -21.07 14.07 26.15
N GLN A 50 -21.65 14.97 26.95
CA GLN A 50 -22.43 14.60 28.13
C GLN A 50 -23.69 13.79 27.75
N LYS A 51 -24.41 14.21 26.69
CA LYS A 51 -25.58 13.46 26.18
C LYS A 51 -25.16 12.06 25.68
N ALA A 52 -24.07 11.94 24.93
CA ALA A 52 -23.54 10.66 24.48
C ALA A 52 -23.20 9.73 25.65
N THR A 53 -22.56 10.25 26.70
CA THR A 53 -22.22 9.49 27.91
C THR A 53 -23.46 9.01 28.66
N ARG A 54 -24.52 9.84 28.72
CA ARG A 54 -25.81 9.44 29.30
C ARG A 54 -26.48 8.34 28.46
N LEU A 55 -26.54 8.50 27.14
CA LEU A 55 -27.12 7.50 26.24
C LEU A 55 -26.42 6.14 26.37
N ARG A 56 -25.08 6.11 26.40
CA ARG A 56 -24.32 4.86 26.60
C ARG A 56 -24.63 4.12 27.90
N LYS A 57 -25.09 4.83 28.95
CA LYS A 57 -25.54 4.22 30.21
C LYS A 57 -27.00 3.74 30.15
N LEU A 58 -27.85 4.45 29.41
CA LEU A 58 -29.29 4.18 29.34
C LEU A 58 -29.68 3.09 28.32
N LEU A 59 -28.96 2.98 27.21
CA LEU A 59 -29.29 2.08 26.11
C LEU A 59 -29.05 0.59 26.40
N PRO A 60 -28.04 0.16 27.19
CA PRO A 60 -27.85 -1.27 27.48
C PRO A 60 -28.98 -1.92 28.29
N PRO A 61 -29.54 -1.29 29.34
CA PRO A 61 -30.74 -1.80 30.01
C PRO A 61 -31.95 -1.91 29.07
N LEU A 62 -32.19 -0.88 28.25
CA LEU A 62 -33.25 -0.85 27.24
C LEU A 62 -33.16 -2.01 26.23
N ALA A 63 -31.94 -2.42 25.87
CA ALA A 63 -31.72 -3.53 24.95
C ALA A 63 -32.13 -4.90 25.50
N LYS A 64 -32.14 -5.05 26.83
CA LYS A 64 -32.53 -6.28 27.53
C LYS A 64 -34.03 -6.33 27.87
N GLY A 65 -34.74 -5.22 27.74
CA GLY A 65 -36.17 -5.13 28.03
C GLY A 65 -37.03 -5.80 26.95
N ALA A 66 -38.25 -6.21 27.34
CA ALA A 66 -39.22 -6.81 26.42
C ALA A 66 -39.59 -5.86 25.25
N ASN A 67 -39.59 -4.56 25.49
CA ASN A 67 -39.87 -3.52 24.50
C ASN A 67 -38.57 -2.94 23.95
N SER A 68 -37.70 -3.78 23.41
CA SER A 68 -36.41 -3.32 22.87
C SER A 68 -36.62 -2.53 21.57
N PRO A 69 -36.03 -1.32 21.39
CA PRO A 69 -36.37 -0.44 20.27
C PRO A 69 -35.87 -0.94 18.91
N HIS A 70 -34.87 -1.82 18.88
CA HIS A 70 -34.33 -2.36 17.64
C HIS A 70 -35.30 -3.31 16.92
N GLN A 71 -36.12 -4.08 17.64
CA GLN A 71 -37.05 -5.03 17.05
C GLN A 71 -38.07 -4.36 16.10
N PRO A 72 -38.84 -3.34 16.53
CA PRO A 72 -39.79 -2.67 15.64
C PRO A 72 -39.09 -1.91 14.51
N LEU A 73 -37.87 -1.40 14.74
CA LEU A 73 -37.07 -0.74 13.69
C LEU A 73 -36.63 -1.73 12.60
N LEU A 74 -36.11 -2.90 12.97
CA LEU A 74 -35.72 -3.95 12.02
C LEU A 74 -36.94 -4.44 11.23
N ALA A 75 -38.06 -4.70 11.91
CA ALA A 75 -39.31 -5.08 11.26
C ALA A 75 -39.77 -4.02 10.26
N MET A 76 -39.71 -2.73 10.61
CA MET A 76 -40.03 -1.63 9.68
C MET A 76 -39.08 -1.60 8.47
N ILE A 77 -37.77 -1.72 8.68
CA ILE A 77 -36.79 -1.73 7.57
C ILE A 77 -37.09 -2.89 6.61
N GLN A 78 -37.47 -4.05 7.14
CA GLN A 78 -37.68 -5.27 6.36
C GLN A 78 -39.05 -5.35 5.66
N SER A 79 -40.10 -4.82 6.28
CA SER A 79 -41.48 -5.11 5.86
C SER A 79 -42.36 -3.89 5.58
N ALA A 80 -41.93 -2.67 5.92
CA ALA A 80 -42.75 -1.48 5.67
C ALA A 80 -42.88 -1.18 4.17
N ARG A 81 -44.11 -1.03 3.69
CA ARG A 81 -44.41 -0.71 2.28
C ARG A 81 -43.84 0.64 1.84
N SER A 82 -43.85 1.63 2.75
CA SER A 82 -43.36 2.99 2.48
C SER A 82 -41.84 3.04 2.47
N ARG A 83 -41.24 3.42 1.33
CA ARG A 83 -39.79 3.68 1.22
C ARG A 83 -39.33 4.76 2.20
N ARG A 84 -40.15 5.78 2.46
CA ARG A 84 -39.84 6.84 3.43
C ARG A 84 -39.77 6.29 4.87
N CYS A 85 -40.70 5.42 5.26
CA CYS A 85 -40.67 4.80 6.59
C CYS A 85 -39.43 3.91 6.75
N ARG A 86 -39.10 3.09 5.75
CA ARG A 86 -37.86 2.30 5.75
C ARG A 86 -36.62 3.17 5.92
N ARG A 87 -36.50 4.26 5.16
CA ARG A 87 -35.38 5.22 5.29
C ARG A 87 -35.24 5.78 6.71
N TRP A 88 -36.32 6.28 7.28
CA TRP A 88 -36.28 6.86 8.63
C TRP A 88 -36.03 5.82 9.71
N ALA A 89 -36.56 4.60 9.57
CA ALA A 89 -36.23 3.49 10.45
C ALA A 89 -34.75 3.12 10.37
N THR A 90 -34.15 3.09 9.17
CA THR A 90 -32.70 2.89 8.98
C THR A 90 -31.87 3.99 9.64
N ILE A 91 -32.27 5.26 9.48
CA ILE A 91 -31.60 6.40 10.14
C ILE A 91 -31.69 6.28 11.67
N ALA A 92 -32.88 6.02 12.21
CA ALA A 92 -33.10 5.84 13.64
C ALA A 92 -32.27 4.67 14.20
N PHE A 93 -32.26 3.53 13.51
CA PHE A 93 -31.48 2.37 13.90
C PHE A 93 -29.97 2.67 13.88
N SER A 94 -29.48 3.35 12.85
CA SER A 94 -28.08 3.79 12.79
C SER A 94 -27.70 4.73 13.95
N LYS A 95 -28.57 5.71 14.28
CA LYS A 95 -28.34 6.60 15.43
C LYS A 95 -28.35 5.86 16.76
N LEU A 96 -29.20 4.83 16.88
CA LEU A 96 -29.25 3.96 18.06
C LEU A 96 -27.92 3.23 18.26
N LEU A 97 -27.37 2.63 17.19
CA LEU A 97 -26.06 1.98 17.22
C LEU A 97 -24.94 2.98 17.58
N GLN A 98 -24.90 4.14 16.91
CA GLN A 98 -23.91 5.19 17.17
C GLN A 98 -23.97 5.76 18.60
N ALA A 99 -25.12 5.67 19.26
CA ALA A 99 -25.32 6.11 20.63
C ALA A 99 -24.85 5.09 21.69
N GLY A 100 -24.37 3.90 21.29
CA GLY A 100 -23.89 2.87 22.21
C GLY A 100 -24.87 1.73 22.47
N TYR A 101 -25.88 1.55 21.63
CA TYR A 101 -26.82 0.45 21.80
C TYR A 101 -26.15 -0.91 21.53
N PRO A 102 -26.23 -1.87 22.47
CA PRO A 102 -25.53 -3.15 22.34
C PRO A 102 -26.34 -4.11 21.45
N PHE A 103 -26.25 -3.94 20.13
CA PHE A 103 -26.78 -4.89 19.15
C PHE A 103 -25.64 -5.70 18.53
N CYS A 104 -25.79 -7.02 18.47
CA CYS A 104 -24.77 -7.91 17.92
C CYS A 104 -25.31 -8.62 16.68
N PHE A 105 -24.83 -8.21 15.50
CA PHE A 105 -25.18 -8.85 14.22
C PHE A 105 -24.70 -10.31 14.14
N ARG A 106 -23.69 -10.69 14.94
CA ARG A 106 -23.13 -12.05 14.95
C ARG A 106 -23.99 -13.06 15.69
N SER A 107 -24.74 -12.63 16.71
CA SER A 107 -25.70 -13.47 17.43
C SER A 107 -27.12 -13.39 16.85
N ALA A 108 -27.32 -12.53 15.84
CA ALA A 108 -28.59 -12.45 15.13
C ALA A 108 -28.76 -13.65 14.19
N GLN A 109 -30.01 -14.03 13.90
CA GLN A 109 -30.29 -15.06 12.90
C GLN A 109 -29.75 -14.62 11.54
N PRO A 110 -28.94 -15.44 10.83
CA PRO A 110 -28.32 -15.05 9.55
C PRO A 110 -29.32 -14.53 8.52
N ASP A 111 -30.52 -15.10 8.47
CA ASP A 111 -31.56 -14.69 7.52
C ASP A 111 -32.13 -13.30 7.82
N LEU A 112 -32.17 -12.90 9.10
CA LEU A 112 -32.53 -11.54 9.49
C LEU A 112 -31.53 -10.52 8.92
N VAL A 113 -30.24 -10.83 9.01
CA VAL A 113 -29.19 -9.93 8.50
C VAL A 113 -29.19 -9.88 6.98
N LYS A 114 -29.40 -11.01 6.29
CA LYS A 114 -29.57 -11.04 4.82
C LYS A 114 -30.75 -10.17 4.38
N GLN A 115 -31.92 -10.34 4.99
CA GLN A 115 -33.11 -9.52 4.67
C GLN A 115 -32.88 -8.03 4.97
N LEU A 116 -32.11 -7.72 6.02
CA LEU A 116 -31.71 -6.34 6.31
C LEU A 116 -30.84 -5.77 5.19
N LEU A 117 -29.83 -6.51 4.72
CA LEU A 117 -28.97 -6.10 3.61
C LEU A 117 -29.76 -5.92 2.31
N ASP A 118 -30.63 -6.87 1.96
CA ASP A 118 -31.54 -6.79 0.81
C ASP A 118 -32.33 -5.48 0.82
N ASN A 119 -32.95 -5.16 1.96
CA ASN A 119 -33.79 -3.98 2.09
C ASN A 119 -32.98 -2.69 2.11
N MET A 120 -31.82 -2.65 2.75
CA MET A 120 -30.95 -1.46 2.78
C MET A 120 -30.38 -1.13 1.41
N ALA A 121 -30.06 -2.12 0.58
CA ALA A 121 -29.55 -1.91 -0.78
C ALA A 121 -30.56 -1.11 -1.63
N LEU A 122 -31.87 -1.38 -1.47
CA LEU A 122 -32.97 -0.66 -2.14
C LEU A 122 -33.13 0.81 -1.69
N LEU A 123 -32.53 1.19 -0.56
CA LEU A 123 -32.64 2.55 -0.02
C LEU A 123 -31.57 3.49 -0.55
N LEU A 124 -30.45 2.96 -1.06
CA LEU A 124 -29.33 3.74 -1.57
C LEU A 124 -29.79 4.68 -2.70
N PRO A 125 -29.29 5.93 -2.73
CA PRO A 125 -29.47 6.82 -3.86
C PRO A 125 -28.67 6.31 -5.07
N THR A 126 -29.29 6.24 -6.25
CA THR A 126 -28.61 5.88 -7.51
C THR A 126 -27.98 7.09 -8.20
N ASP A 127 -28.56 8.28 -8.06
CA ASP A 127 -28.22 9.44 -8.92
C ASP A 127 -27.60 10.61 -8.14
N ALA A 128 -27.34 10.45 -6.84
CA ALA A 128 -26.82 11.52 -6.01
C ALA A 128 -25.29 11.58 -6.07
N SER A 129 -24.70 12.69 -6.51
CA SER A 129 -23.24 12.85 -6.49
C SER A 129 -22.68 13.03 -5.06
N ALA A 130 -23.48 13.54 -4.12
CA ALA A 130 -23.06 13.74 -2.74
C ALA A 130 -23.59 12.64 -1.79
N SER A 131 -22.90 12.48 -0.65
CA SER A 131 -23.39 11.66 0.47
C SER A 131 -24.66 12.26 1.06
N THR A 132 -25.61 11.39 1.38
CA THR A 132 -26.91 11.73 2.00
C THR A 132 -27.00 11.17 3.42
N ASP A 133 -27.99 11.62 4.20
CA ASP A 133 -28.24 11.08 5.54
C ASP A 133 -28.52 9.56 5.53
N ILE A 134 -29.16 9.06 4.47
CA ILE A 134 -29.39 7.63 4.31
C ILE A 134 -28.10 6.86 3.99
N ASP A 135 -27.17 7.43 3.19
CA ASP A 135 -25.86 6.82 2.98
C ASP A 135 -25.12 6.67 4.32
N ASN A 136 -25.06 7.76 5.09
CA ASN A 136 -24.42 7.75 6.40
C ASN A 136 -25.06 6.72 7.34
N ALA A 137 -26.38 6.58 7.31
CA ALA A 137 -27.08 5.60 8.13
C ALA A 137 -26.75 4.16 7.73
N VAL A 138 -26.84 3.85 6.43
CA VAL A 138 -26.56 2.52 5.87
C VAL A 138 -25.11 2.11 6.14
N TYR A 139 -24.13 2.97 5.83
CA TYR A 139 -22.72 2.60 6.01
C TYR A 139 -22.31 2.49 7.47
N ALA A 140 -22.90 3.28 8.38
CA ALA A 140 -22.69 3.08 9.81
C ALA A 140 -23.21 1.71 10.29
N ILE A 141 -24.35 1.24 9.76
CA ILE A 141 -24.86 -0.11 10.04
C ILE A 141 -23.94 -1.16 9.42
N LEU A 142 -23.50 -0.98 8.17
CA LEU A 142 -22.61 -1.93 7.50
C LEU A 142 -21.28 -2.10 8.22
N LEU A 143 -20.71 -1.03 8.79
CA LEU A 143 -19.49 -1.09 9.61
C LEU A 143 -19.65 -1.94 10.88
N GLU A 144 -20.84 -1.96 11.47
CA GLU A 144 -21.18 -2.86 12.59
C GLU A 144 -21.40 -4.30 12.09
N VAL A 145 -21.98 -4.48 10.89
CA VAL A 145 -22.21 -5.80 10.27
C VAL A 145 -20.89 -6.50 9.95
N ILE A 146 -19.93 -5.80 9.35
CA ILE A 146 -18.58 -6.32 9.07
C ILE A 146 -17.68 -6.28 10.32
N ALA A 147 -18.25 -5.92 11.47
CA ALA A 147 -17.71 -6.01 12.81
C ALA A 147 -16.40 -5.26 13.06
N VAL A 148 -16.27 -4.09 12.44
CA VAL A 148 -15.22 -3.11 12.76
C VAL A 148 -15.62 -2.24 13.94
N TYR A 149 -16.93 -2.10 14.18
CA TYR A 149 -17.49 -1.39 15.32
C TYR A 149 -18.38 -2.31 16.15
N ALA A 150 -18.46 -2.03 17.47
CA ALA A 150 -19.43 -2.64 18.38
C ALA A 150 -20.11 -1.56 19.21
N GLY A 151 -21.37 -1.24 18.89
CA GLY A 151 -22.12 -0.18 19.58
C GLY A 151 -21.55 1.22 19.32
N GLY A 152 -21.16 1.50 18.07
CA GLY A 152 -20.68 2.81 17.63
C GLY A 152 -19.24 3.15 18.06
N VAL A 153 -18.50 2.17 18.58
CA VAL A 153 -17.09 2.31 18.99
C VAL A 153 -16.22 1.37 18.15
N PRO A 154 -15.07 1.81 17.59
CA PRO A 154 -14.16 0.92 16.87
C PRO A 154 -13.72 -0.25 17.76
N ALA A 155 -13.85 -1.47 17.28
CA ALA A 155 -13.31 -2.66 17.94
C ALA A 155 -11.77 -2.64 17.87
N SER A 156 -11.08 -3.06 18.92
CA SER A 156 -9.61 -3.20 18.86
C SER A 156 -9.24 -4.33 17.89
N PHE A 157 -8.30 -4.04 16.97
CA PHE A 157 -7.81 -5.00 15.96
C PHE A 157 -7.31 -6.33 16.58
N VAL A 158 -6.80 -6.28 17.81
CA VAL A 158 -6.26 -7.42 18.55
C VAL A 158 -7.33 -8.48 18.89
N GLY A 159 -8.62 -8.19 18.77
CA GLY A 159 -9.72 -9.11 19.07
C GLY A 159 -10.52 -9.62 17.86
N ILE A 160 -10.09 -9.33 16.62
CA ILE A 160 -10.83 -9.73 15.41
C ILE A 160 -10.66 -11.22 15.11
N GLU A 161 -9.48 -11.80 15.37
CA GLU A 161 -9.20 -13.22 15.12
C GLU A 161 -9.92 -14.16 16.11
N GLU A 162 -10.05 -13.78 17.38
CA GLU A 162 -10.69 -14.61 18.42
C GLU A 162 -12.22 -14.66 18.32
N ARG A 163 -12.82 -13.96 17.34
CA ARG A 163 -14.26 -13.80 17.24
C ARG A 163 -14.77 -14.03 15.82
N ARG A 164 -14.36 -15.10 15.14
CA ARG A 164 -14.94 -15.49 13.85
C ARG A 164 -16.42 -15.85 14.03
N SER A 165 -17.31 -15.01 13.50
CA SER A 165 -18.69 -15.39 13.20
C SER A 165 -18.65 -16.58 12.22
N PRO A 166 -19.57 -17.56 12.29
CA PRO A 166 -19.63 -18.62 11.27
C PRO A 166 -19.98 -18.09 9.88
N VAL A 167 -20.55 -16.87 9.80
CA VAL A 167 -20.89 -16.20 8.54
C VAL A 167 -20.07 -14.92 8.42
N ASP A 168 -19.28 -14.81 7.35
CA ASP A 168 -18.67 -13.56 6.92
C ASP A 168 -19.67 -12.80 6.04
N TYR A 169 -20.26 -11.73 6.57
CA TYR A 169 -21.23 -10.93 5.82
C TYR A 169 -20.58 -10.15 4.66
N ARG A 170 -19.25 -10.02 4.63
CA ARG A 170 -18.54 -9.42 3.49
C ARG A 170 -18.68 -10.28 2.23
N GLU A 171 -18.70 -11.61 2.37
CA GLU A 171 -18.99 -12.55 1.27
C GLU A 171 -20.38 -12.33 0.69
N ILE A 172 -21.38 -12.12 1.55
CA ILE A 172 -22.76 -11.85 1.11
C ILE A 172 -22.84 -10.50 0.40
N ILE A 173 -22.15 -9.49 0.92
CA ILE A 173 -22.12 -8.16 0.31
C ILE A 173 -21.49 -8.20 -1.08
N VAL A 174 -20.32 -8.84 -1.23
CA VAL A 174 -19.64 -8.88 -2.54
C VAL A 174 -20.40 -9.72 -3.56
N THR A 175 -21.06 -10.80 -3.15
CA THR A 175 -21.76 -11.69 -4.10
C THR A 175 -23.19 -11.26 -4.44
N LYS A 176 -23.87 -10.50 -3.57
CA LYS A 176 -25.30 -10.17 -3.73
C LYS A 176 -25.64 -8.68 -3.65
N HIS A 177 -24.74 -7.87 -3.12
CA HIS A 177 -25.01 -6.46 -2.80
C HIS A 177 -23.88 -5.52 -3.22
N GLU A 178 -23.29 -5.73 -4.40
CA GLU A 178 -22.23 -4.88 -4.97
C GLU A 178 -22.63 -3.39 -5.06
N ALA A 179 -23.94 -3.10 -5.09
CA ALA A 179 -24.48 -1.74 -5.00
C ALA A 179 -23.93 -0.95 -3.80
N PHE A 180 -23.65 -1.61 -2.65
CA PHE A 180 -23.02 -0.95 -1.51
C PHE A 180 -21.59 -0.49 -1.82
N LEU A 181 -20.81 -1.31 -2.52
CA LEU A 181 -19.43 -1.01 -2.91
C LEU A 181 -19.41 0.12 -3.95
N HIS A 182 -20.19 0.00 -5.03
CA HIS A 182 -20.28 1.01 -6.08
C HIS A 182 -20.76 2.37 -5.55
N ARG A 183 -21.74 2.37 -4.63
CA ARG A 183 -22.20 3.61 -4.02
C ARG A 183 -21.11 4.24 -3.14
N ALA A 184 -20.31 3.45 -2.44
CA ALA A 184 -19.24 3.97 -1.60
C ALA A 184 -18.10 4.55 -2.45
N GLU A 185 -17.76 3.89 -3.56
CA GLU A 185 -16.82 4.40 -4.57
C GLU A 185 -17.32 5.72 -5.18
N SER A 186 -18.61 5.81 -5.51
CA SER A 186 -19.22 7.05 -6.01
C SER A 186 -19.13 8.20 -5.00
N ILE A 187 -19.35 7.92 -3.71
CA ILE A 187 -19.23 8.93 -2.65
C ILE A 187 -17.77 9.39 -2.55
N LEU A 188 -16.82 8.46 -2.58
CA LEU A 188 -15.39 8.77 -2.53
C LEU A 188 -14.96 9.63 -3.74
N ARG A 189 -15.46 9.33 -4.95
CA ARG A 189 -15.17 10.10 -6.17
C ARG A 189 -15.68 11.55 -6.12
N HIS A 190 -16.91 11.76 -5.66
CA HIS A 190 -17.60 13.05 -5.85
C HIS A 190 -17.69 13.93 -4.60
N ALA A 191 -17.46 13.37 -3.41
CA ALA A 191 -17.48 14.11 -2.16
C ALA A 191 -16.26 13.78 -1.27
N PRO A 192 -15.02 14.03 -1.74
CA PRO A 192 -13.80 13.80 -0.94
C PRO A 192 -13.66 14.79 0.25
N ARG A 193 -14.67 15.64 0.52
CA ARG A 193 -14.61 16.67 1.57
C ARG A 193 -14.70 16.04 2.97
N LEU A 194 -13.55 15.67 3.49
CA LEU A 194 -13.30 14.96 4.75
C LEU A 194 -13.25 15.90 5.97
N TYR A 195 -14.41 16.38 6.43
CA TYR A 195 -14.56 16.66 7.87
C TYR A 195 -15.17 15.43 8.54
N GLY A 196 -14.29 14.53 8.99
CA GLY A 196 -14.64 13.18 9.43
C GLY A 196 -14.81 12.25 8.24
N LEU A 197 -14.05 11.15 8.18
CA LEU A 197 -14.23 10.13 7.16
C LEU A 197 -15.70 9.70 7.14
N GLY A 198 -16.42 10.04 6.07
CA GLY A 198 -17.81 9.65 5.90
C GLY A 198 -17.90 8.12 6.01
N TYR A 199 -18.98 7.59 6.60
CA TYR A 199 -19.07 6.17 6.89
C TYR A 199 -18.89 5.28 5.64
N GLY A 200 -19.22 5.77 4.43
CA GLY A 200 -18.95 5.05 3.17
C GLY A 200 -17.47 4.85 2.85
N VAL A 201 -16.64 5.86 3.11
CA VAL A 201 -15.18 5.76 2.91
C VAL A 201 -14.57 4.82 3.94
N LEU A 202 -14.98 4.94 5.21
CA LEU A 202 -14.59 3.99 6.27
C LEU A 202 -15.01 2.57 5.92
N PHE A 203 -16.22 2.39 5.39
CA PHE A 203 -16.71 1.09 4.95
C PHE A 203 -15.79 0.48 3.90
N LEU A 204 -15.37 1.23 2.86
CA LEU A 204 -14.43 0.71 1.86
C LEU A 204 -13.09 0.29 2.46
N ILE A 205 -12.49 1.13 3.30
CA ILE A 205 -11.20 0.83 3.96
C ILE A 205 -11.31 -0.47 4.78
N HIS A 206 -12.41 -0.63 5.51
CA HIS A 206 -12.57 -1.75 6.42
C HIS A 206 -13.11 -3.02 5.75
N PHE A 207 -13.83 -2.90 4.65
CA PHE A 207 -14.37 -4.04 3.92
C PHE A 207 -13.26 -4.98 3.44
N TYR A 208 -12.14 -4.42 3.02
CA TYR A 208 -10.99 -5.17 2.49
C TYR A 208 -9.94 -5.55 3.54
N GLN A 209 -10.19 -5.32 4.83
CA GLN A 209 -9.25 -5.61 5.93
C GLN A 209 -9.65 -6.82 6.78
N PRO A 210 -8.67 -7.59 7.32
CA PRO A 210 -7.24 -7.55 6.99
C PRO A 210 -6.94 -8.10 5.59
N LEU A 211 -7.83 -8.95 5.08
CA LEU A 211 -7.91 -9.41 3.71
C LEU A 211 -9.37 -9.30 3.25
N ALA A 212 -9.55 -9.09 1.95
CA ALA A 212 -10.80 -9.10 1.25
C ALA A 212 -11.44 -10.50 1.30
N PRO A 213 -12.77 -10.59 1.11
CA PRO A 213 -13.45 -11.88 0.95
C PRO A 213 -12.87 -12.67 -0.23
N ASP A 214 -12.87 -14.00 -0.12
CA ASP A 214 -12.29 -14.89 -1.15
C ASP A 214 -13.04 -14.76 -2.48
N SER A 215 -14.37 -14.57 -2.42
CA SER A 215 -15.20 -14.34 -3.61
C SER A 215 -15.03 -12.95 -4.23
N CYS A 216 -14.24 -12.06 -3.62
CA CYS A 216 -14.02 -10.74 -4.17
C CYS A 216 -13.11 -10.84 -5.40
N ALA A 217 -13.57 -10.25 -6.51
CA ALA A 217 -12.76 -10.11 -7.72
C ALA A 217 -11.55 -9.21 -7.46
N VAL A 218 -10.39 -9.56 -8.04
CA VAL A 218 -9.17 -8.73 -8.03
C VAL A 218 -9.45 -7.37 -8.68
N LEU A 219 -10.33 -7.37 -9.68
CA LEU A 219 -10.83 -6.18 -10.36
C LEU A 219 -11.36 -5.13 -9.39
N SER A 220 -12.09 -5.54 -8.33
CA SER A 220 -12.68 -4.62 -7.36
C SER A 220 -11.62 -3.80 -6.61
N TRP A 221 -10.45 -4.38 -6.35
CA TRP A 221 -9.34 -3.68 -5.69
C TRP A 221 -8.58 -2.79 -6.65
N MET A 222 -8.37 -3.23 -7.90
CA MET A 222 -7.77 -2.39 -8.93
C MET A 222 -8.64 -1.18 -9.25
N ARG A 223 -9.97 -1.32 -9.21
CA ARG A 223 -10.91 -0.18 -9.27
C ARG A 223 -10.69 0.81 -8.15
N LEU A 224 -10.49 0.34 -6.92
CA LEU A 224 -10.24 1.19 -5.76
C LEU A 224 -8.91 1.95 -5.90
N VAL A 225 -7.84 1.30 -6.36
CA VAL A 225 -6.57 1.97 -6.70
C VAL A 225 -6.76 2.95 -7.85
N SER A 226 -7.57 2.60 -8.85
CA SER A 226 -7.87 3.49 -9.97
C SER A 226 -8.58 4.76 -9.52
N LEU A 227 -9.48 4.66 -8.55
CA LEU A 227 -10.16 5.80 -7.94
C LEU A 227 -9.20 6.65 -7.11
N ALA A 228 -8.26 6.02 -6.41
CA ALA A 228 -7.18 6.71 -5.72
C ALA A 228 -6.28 7.51 -6.69
N ILE A 229 -5.98 6.92 -7.85
CA ILE A 229 -5.28 7.60 -8.94
C ILE A 229 -6.11 8.76 -9.51
N ASP A 230 -7.40 8.57 -9.73
CA ASP A 230 -8.28 9.63 -10.25
C ASP A 230 -8.31 10.83 -9.29
N ILE A 231 -8.40 10.60 -7.97
CA ILE A 231 -8.32 11.66 -6.94
C ILE A 231 -6.97 12.37 -6.98
N THR A 232 -5.88 11.64 -7.21
CA THR A 232 -4.53 12.22 -7.39
C THR A 232 -4.49 13.12 -8.62
N ILE A 233 -5.08 12.67 -9.73
CA ILE A 233 -5.06 13.39 -11.01
C ILE A 233 -5.88 14.67 -10.94
N ASP A 234 -7.06 14.62 -10.31
CA ASP A 234 -7.96 15.77 -10.18
C ASP A 234 -7.40 16.84 -9.22
N GLY A 235 -6.43 16.46 -8.39
CA GLY A 235 -5.70 17.34 -7.49
C GLY A 235 -6.47 17.64 -6.21
N SER A 236 -5.78 17.58 -5.06
CA SER A 236 -6.36 17.99 -3.79
C SER A 236 -6.50 19.51 -3.72
N ALA A 237 -7.66 20.01 -3.31
CA ALA A 237 -7.76 21.39 -2.85
C ALA A 237 -6.79 21.60 -1.67
N ALA A 238 -5.97 22.66 -1.69
CA ALA A 238 -4.85 22.87 -0.75
C ALA A 238 -5.21 22.79 0.75
N ARG A 239 -6.50 22.94 1.12
CA ARG A 239 -6.96 22.77 2.51
C ARG A 239 -7.04 21.32 3.00
N TYR A 240 -6.97 20.32 2.11
CA TYR A 240 -7.25 18.91 2.43
C TYR A 240 -6.15 17.93 2.00
N ALA A 241 -5.03 18.41 1.45
CA ALA A 241 -3.96 17.58 0.89
C ALA A 241 -3.48 16.48 1.84
N HIS A 242 -3.33 16.80 3.13
CA HIS A 242 -2.90 15.82 4.13
C HIS A 242 -3.88 14.65 4.35
N TYR A 243 -5.18 14.84 4.12
CA TYR A 243 -6.18 13.79 4.30
C TYR A 243 -6.27 12.90 3.08
N ASP A 244 -6.17 13.49 1.89
CA ASP A 244 -6.18 12.74 0.64
C ASP A 244 -4.97 11.81 0.59
N THR A 245 -3.76 12.30 0.92
CA THR A 245 -2.57 11.42 0.98
C THR A 245 -2.74 10.27 1.96
N PHE A 246 -3.22 10.51 3.19
CA PHE A 246 -3.44 9.45 4.17
C PHE A 246 -4.46 8.39 3.68
N LEU A 247 -5.55 8.83 3.07
CA LEU A 247 -6.57 7.93 2.55
C LEU A 247 -6.01 7.07 1.41
N LEU A 248 -5.32 7.70 0.46
CA LEU A 248 -4.71 7.02 -0.69
C LEU A 248 -3.70 5.97 -0.24
N ASP A 249 -2.86 6.32 0.75
CA ASP A 249 -1.89 5.39 1.34
C ASP A 249 -2.57 4.21 2.02
N ARG A 250 -3.66 4.46 2.76
CA ARG A 250 -4.39 3.39 3.44
C ARG A 250 -5.03 2.43 2.45
N LEU A 251 -5.72 2.95 1.43
CA LEU A 251 -6.35 2.14 0.39
C LEU A 251 -5.31 1.28 -0.34
N ARG A 252 -4.17 1.87 -0.68
CA ARG A 252 -3.05 1.16 -1.34
C ARG A 252 -2.46 0.05 -0.48
N TRP A 253 -2.20 0.33 0.80
CA TRP A 253 -1.66 -0.67 1.72
C TRP A 253 -2.57 -1.89 1.84
N ASP A 254 -3.88 -1.66 1.96
CA ASP A 254 -4.86 -2.73 2.03
C ASP A 254 -4.92 -3.53 0.72
N VAL A 255 -4.81 -2.87 -0.45
CA VAL A 255 -4.76 -3.55 -1.75
C VAL A 255 -3.53 -4.44 -1.87
N ASN A 256 -2.37 -4.00 -1.37
CA ASN A 256 -1.14 -4.79 -1.46
C ASN A 256 -1.27 -6.16 -0.78
N GLY A 257 -1.78 -6.20 0.45
CA GLY A 257 -2.01 -7.46 1.17
C GLY A 257 -2.94 -8.41 0.40
N ASN A 258 -3.97 -7.86 -0.23
CA ASN A 258 -4.92 -8.62 -1.06
C ASN A 258 -4.32 -9.16 -2.35
N VAL A 259 -3.43 -8.39 -2.98
CA VAL A 259 -2.72 -8.81 -4.19
C VAL A 259 -1.76 -9.95 -3.88
N VAL A 260 -0.95 -9.83 -2.82
CA VAL A 260 -0.06 -10.91 -2.38
C VAL A 260 -0.86 -12.18 -2.10
N HIS A 261 -1.96 -12.09 -1.34
CA HIS A 261 -2.81 -13.23 -1.07
C HIS A 261 -3.43 -13.85 -2.34
N SER A 262 -3.82 -13.03 -3.31
CA SER A 262 -4.41 -13.51 -4.57
C SER A 262 -3.42 -14.22 -5.47
N VAL A 263 -2.18 -13.72 -5.53
CA VAL A 263 -1.06 -14.40 -6.20
C VAL A 263 -0.79 -15.75 -5.55
N GLU A 264 -0.79 -15.82 -4.22
CA GLU A 264 -0.60 -17.10 -3.50
C GLU A 264 -1.70 -18.13 -3.81
N ASN A 265 -2.89 -17.66 -4.17
CA ASN A 265 -4.02 -18.48 -4.60
C ASN A 265 -4.07 -18.71 -6.12
N GLY A 266 -3.03 -18.33 -6.89
CA GLY A 266 -2.92 -18.57 -8.33
C GLY A 266 -3.84 -17.72 -9.20
N ARG A 267 -4.23 -16.52 -8.73
CA ARG A 267 -5.13 -15.59 -9.45
C ARG A 267 -4.37 -14.58 -10.33
N ASP A 268 -3.20 -14.95 -10.83
CA ASP A 268 -2.29 -14.07 -11.58
C ASP A 268 -2.93 -13.51 -12.86
N ALA A 269 -3.67 -14.33 -13.61
CA ALA A 269 -4.34 -13.90 -14.83
C ALA A 269 -5.39 -12.82 -14.56
N GLU A 270 -6.13 -12.94 -13.46
CA GLU A 270 -7.13 -11.96 -13.04
C GLU A 270 -6.46 -10.65 -12.58
N LEU A 271 -5.34 -10.75 -11.86
CA LEU A 271 -4.53 -9.60 -11.47
C LEU A 271 -4.04 -8.81 -12.68
N PHE A 272 -3.43 -9.47 -13.66
CA PHE A 272 -2.91 -8.81 -14.85
C PHE A 272 -4.03 -8.14 -15.66
N ALA A 273 -5.15 -8.82 -15.89
CA ALA A 273 -6.30 -8.23 -16.59
C ALA A 273 -6.84 -7.00 -15.86
N ALA A 274 -6.93 -7.05 -14.53
CA ALA A 274 -7.40 -5.94 -13.72
C ALA A 274 -6.46 -4.73 -13.74
N ILE A 275 -5.14 -4.95 -13.79
CA ILE A 275 -4.13 -3.87 -13.94
C ILE A 275 -4.25 -3.22 -15.32
N GLU A 276 -4.37 -4.02 -16.38
CA GLU A 276 -4.55 -3.53 -17.76
C GLU A 276 -5.82 -2.69 -17.92
N GLU A 277 -6.94 -3.15 -17.34
CA GLU A 277 -8.22 -2.47 -17.46
C GLU A 277 -8.27 -1.16 -16.65
N HIS A 278 -7.75 -1.18 -15.42
CA HIS A 278 -8.00 -0.09 -14.47
C HIS A 278 -6.80 0.78 -14.14
N LEU A 279 -5.56 0.31 -14.28
CA LEU A 279 -4.41 1.12 -13.87
C LEU A 279 -3.65 1.69 -15.05
N VAL A 280 -3.35 0.87 -16.06
CA VAL A 280 -2.60 1.26 -17.25
C VAL A 280 -3.15 2.52 -17.95
N PRO A 281 -4.47 2.68 -18.15
CA PRO A 281 -5.02 3.85 -18.86
C PRO A 281 -4.74 5.20 -18.19
N ARG A 282 -4.37 5.19 -16.89
CA ARG A 282 -4.15 6.40 -16.10
C ARG A 282 -2.71 6.88 -16.10
N VAL A 283 -1.75 6.06 -16.55
CA VAL A 283 -0.32 6.38 -16.49
C VAL A 283 0.02 7.67 -17.24
N GLY A 284 -0.59 7.90 -18.41
CA GLY A 284 -0.39 9.14 -19.17
C GLY A 284 -0.75 10.41 -18.38
N ARG A 285 -1.90 10.38 -17.70
CA ARG A 285 -2.37 11.50 -16.87
C ARG A 285 -1.53 11.66 -15.59
N LEU A 286 -1.09 10.56 -14.98
CA LEU A 286 -0.16 10.60 -13.86
C LEU A 286 1.18 11.24 -14.26
N VAL A 287 1.72 10.90 -15.43
CA VAL A 287 2.95 11.52 -15.96
C VAL A 287 2.75 13.02 -16.21
N GLU A 288 1.62 13.42 -16.76
CA GLU A 288 1.26 14.83 -16.94
C GLU A 288 1.25 15.57 -15.60
N VAL A 289 0.54 15.05 -14.59
CA VAL A 289 0.44 15.67 -13.26
C VAL A 289 1.80 15.74 -12.58
N MET A 290 2.60 14.66 -12.63
CA MET A 290 3.94 14.60 -12.07
C MET A 290 4.88 15.66 -12.67
N THR A 291 4.74 15.96 -13.96
CA THR A 291 5.66 16.82 -14.70
C THR A 291 5.20 18.27 -14.79
N THR A 292 3.89 18.54 -14.66
CA THR A 292 3.31 19.89 -14.85
C THR A 292 2.80 20.54 -13.55
N SER A 293 2.52 19.77 -12.50
CA SER A 293 2.07 20.34 -11.21
C SER A 293 3.15 21.21 -10.57
N ASN A 294 2.73 22.30 -9.92
CA ASN A 294 3.60 23.18 -9.13
C ASN A 294 3.77 22.74 -7.68
N ASP A 295 3.02 21.72 -7.23
CA ASP A 295 3.10 21.19 -5.87
C ASP A 295 3.92 19.89 -5.84
N ASP A 296 5.07 19.92 -5.19
CA ASP A 296 5.96 18.75 -5.08
C ASP A 296 5.30 17.57 -4.38
N ASN A 297 4.35 17.78 -3.47
CA ASN A 297 3.62 16.68 -2.84
C ASN A 297 2.71 15.96 -3.84
N THR A 298 1.93 16.72 -4.62
CA THR A 298 1.14 16.16 -5.73
C THR A 298 2.01 15.44 -6.75
N ARG A 299 3.20 15.98 -7.08
CA ARG A 299 4.13 15.33 -8.00
C ARG A 299 4.68 14.01 -7.43
N ARG A 300 5.02 13.97 -6.15
CA ARG A 300 5.46 12.76 -5.44
C ARG A 300 4.35 11.72 -5.38
N LEU A 301 3.12 12.15 -5.14
CA LEU A 301 1.95 11.27 -5.17
C LEU A 301 1.74 10.65 -6.55
N ALA A 302 1.81 11.44 -7.61
CA ALA A 302 1.74 10.90 -8.97
C ALA A 302 2.90 9.92 -9.27
N MET A 303 4.13 10.26 -8.86
CA MET A 303 5.30 9.38 -8.99
C MET A 303 5.13 8.06 -8.21
N SER A 304 4.64 8.11 -6.98
CA SER A 304 4.36 6.94 -6.13
C SER A 304 3.30 6.06 -6.80
N MET A 305 2.19 6.63 -7.26
CA MET A 305 1.13 5.86 -7.95
C MET A 305 1.65 5.17 -9.22
N ILE A 306 2.51 5.83 -10.01
CA ILE A 306 3.20 5.17 -11.14
C ILE A 306 4.03 3.98 -10.62
N GLY A 307 4.83 4.20 -9.58
CA GLY A 307 5.62 3.14 -8.95
C GLY A 307 4.77 1.97 -8.44
N SER A 308 3.62 2.25 -7.83
CA SER A 308 2.68 1.23 -7.33
C SER A 308 2.15 0.35 -8.48
N ILE A 309 1.88 0.91 -9.67
CA ILE A 309 1.45 0.11 -10.84
C ILE A 309 2.52 -0.92 -11.21
N PHE A 310 3.79 -0.50 -11.25
CA PHE A 310 4.91 -1.40 -11.53
C PHE A 310 5.06 -2.43 -10.41
N TYR A 311 4.99 -2.01 -9.14
CA TYR A 311 5.08 -2.90 -7.99
C TYR A 311 4.00 -4.00 -8.02
N LEU A 312 2.73 -3.63 -8.24
CA LEU A 312 1.61 -4.56 -8.28
C LEU A 312 1.74 -5.56 -9.44
N ALA A 313 2.21 -5.11 -10.61
CA ALA A 313 2.47 -6.01 -11.74
C ALA A 313 3.58 -7.03 -11.42
N HIS A 314 4.60 -6.63 -10.65
CA HIS A 314 5.70 -7.53 -10.25
C HIS A 314 5.36 -8.47 -9.08
N ALA A 315 4.22 -8.31 -8.40
CA ALA A 315 3.86 -9.12 -7.24
C ALA A 315 3.85 -10.64 -7.56
N SER A 316 3.27 -11.01 -8.70
CA SER A 316 3.27 -12.39 -9.21
C SER A 316 4.68 -12.90 -9.50
N TYR A 317 5.47 -12.09 -10.21
CA TYR A 317 6.83 -12.48 -10.58
C TYR A 317 7.74 -12.70 -9.37
N ILE A 318 7.63 -11.85 -8.35
CA ILE A 318 8.39 -12.00 -7.10
C ILE A 318 8.07 -13.32 -6.39
N LYS A 319 6.80 -13.77 -6.43
CA LYS A 319 6.37 -15.01 -5.78
C LYS A 319 6.82 -16.26 -6.55
N HIS A 320 6.72 -16.23 -7.88
CA HIS A 320 6.94 -17.40 -8.75
C HIS A 320 8.33 -17.41 -9.41
N TYR A 321 9.24 -16.53 -9.02
CA TYR A 321 10.56 -16.39 -9.63
C TYR A 321 11.39 -17.71 -9.59
N PRO A 322 12.09 -18.09 -10.68
CA PRO A 322 12.04 -17.55 -12.04
C PRO A 322 11.00 -18.29 -12.93
N ASP A 323 9.93 -17.61 -13.34
CA ASP A 323 8.96 -18.11 -14.33
C ASP A 323 8.93 -17.19 -15.58
N PRO A 324 9.44 -17.66 -16.73
CA PRO A 324 9.43 -16.90 -17.99
C PRO A 324 8.02 -16.53 -18.50
N PHE A 325 7.00 -17.34 -18.20
CA PHE A 325 5.62 -17.05 -18.60
C PHE A 325 5.09 -15.83 -17.85
N ILE A 326 5.30 -15.79 -16.53
CA ILE A 326 4.94 -14.64 -15.70
C ILE A 326 5.72 -13.40 -16.12
N GLN A 327 7.02 -13.52 -16.40
CA GLN A 327 7.82 -12.40 -16.92
C GLN A 327 7.22 -11.83 -18.20
N SER A 328 6.83 -12.69 -19.16
CA SER A 328 6.23 -12.25 -20.41
C SER A 328 4.90 -11.52 -20.20
N ARG A 329 4.08 -11.94 -19.22
CA ARG A 329 2.83 -11.25 -18.87
C ARG A 329 3.08 -9.89 -18.23
N VAL A 330 4.08 -9.78 -17.37
CA VAL A 330 4.49 -8.49 -16.79
C VAL A 330 4.94 -7.52 -17.88
N ASP A 331 5.76 -7.98 -18.83
CA ASP A 331 6.23 -7.18 -19.97
C ASP A 331 5.07 -6.70 -20.86
N GLU A 332 4.05 -7.52 -21.06
CA GLU A 332 2.85 -7.17 -21.83
C GLU A 332 2.04 -6.07 -21.13
N VAL A 333 1.71 -6.28 -19.85
CA VAL A 333 0.94 -5.34 -19.02
C VAL A 333 1.65 -3.98 -18.88
N LEU A 334 2.97 -4.01 -18.68
CA LEU A 334 3.77 -2.80 -18.48
C LEU A 334 4.29 -2.17 -19.78
N SER A 335 4.00 -2.75 -20.94
CA SER A 335 4.45 -2.23 -22.25
C SER A 335 4.02 -0.77 -22.48
N GLU A 336 2.75 -0.45 -22.26
CA GLU A 336 2.20 0.89 -22.41
C GLU A 336 2.72 1.88 -21.34
N PRO A 337 2.73 1.55 -20.02
CA PRO A 337 3.37 2.38 -19.01
C PRO A 337 4.84 2.71 -19.33
N VAL A 338 5.63 1.74 -19.78
CA VAL A 338 7.02 1.94 -20.19
C VAL A 338 7.10 2.86 -21.40
N ARG A 339 6.28 2.64 -22.44
CA ARG A 339 6.22 3.49 -23.64
C ARG A 339 5.91 4.94 -23.27
N VAL A 340 4.94 5.18 -22.40
CA VAL A 340 4.55 6.53 -21.94
C VAL A 340 5.70 7.21 -21.20
N LEU A 341 6.36 6.51 -20.26
CA LEU A 341 7.47 7.07 -19.49
C LEU A 341 8.69 7.41 -20.36
N LEU A 342 9.01 6.56 -21.34
CA LEU A 342 10.15 6.76 -22.24
C LEU A 342 9.86 7.81 -23.33
N ALA A 343 8.61 7.90 -23.80
CA ALA A 343 8.23 8.89 -24.82
C ALA A 343 8.13 10.31 -24.26
N HIS A 344 7.83 10.46 -22.96
CA HIS A 344 7.67 11.78 -22.35
C HIS A 344 9.03 12.44 -22.05
N PRO A 345 9.33 13.66 -22.57
CA PRO A 345 10.69 14.23 -22.55
C PRO A 345 11.34 14.41 -21.18
N CYS A 346 10.53 14.56 -20.12
CA CYS A 346 11.04 14.83 -18.77
C CYS A 346 10.53 13.87 -17.69
N ALA A 347 9.75 12.84 -18.01
CA ALA A 347 9.10 12.02 -16.98
C ALA A 347 10.11 11.34 -16.05
N LEU A 348 11.04 10.56 -16.60
CA LEU A 348 12.09 9.89 -15.82
C LEU A 348 13.01 10.88 -15.10
N LYS A 349 13.30 12.04 -15.72
CA LYS A 349 14.13 13.09 -15.13
C LYS A 349 13.45 13.72 -13.90
N THR A 350 12.15 13.96 -13.99
CA THR A 350 11.35 14.45 -12.87
C THR A 350 11.32 13.43 -11.73
N MET A 351 11.11 12.15 -12.02
CA MET A 351 11.15 11.09 -11.00
C MET A 351 12.50 11.07 -10.26
N ALA A 352 13.61 11.08 -11.01
CA ALA A 352 14.95 11.11 -10.42
C ALA A 352 15.19 12.35 -9.54
N SER A 353 14.72 13.54 -9.98
CA SER A 353 14.84 14.77 -9.19
C SER A 353 14.04 14.72 -7.88
N LEU A 354 12.83 14.14 -7.91
CA LEU A 354 12.00 13.97 -6.71
C LEU A 354 12.63 12.95 -5.76
N LEU A 355 13.15 11.83 -6.28
CA LEU A 355 13.85 10.83 -5.48
C LEU A 355 15.10 11.39 -4.79
N LYS A 356 15.89 12.21 -5.50
CA LYS A 356 17.07 12.87 -4.93
C LYS A 356 16.77 13.70 -3.67
N THR A 357 15.55 14.19 -3.55
CA THR A 357 15.07 15.01 -2.43
C THR A 357 14.09 14.26 -1.51
N ALA A 358 13.93 12.94 -1.69
CA ALA A 358 13.00 12.15 -0.91
C ALA A 358 13.45 12.00 0.56
N GLY A 359 14.76 11.93 0.84
CA GLY A 359 15.27 11.86 2.20
C GLY A 359 14.81 13.02 3.09
N THR A 360 14.74 14.24 2.54
CA THR A 360 14.20 15.40 3.26
C THR A 360 12.68 15.34 3.47
N ALA A 361 11.94 14.66 2.60
CA ALA A 361 10.49 14.50 2.73
C ALA A 361 10.13 13.46 3.81
N VAL A 362 10.93 12.40 3.96
CA VAL A 362 10.76 11.35 4.99
C VAL A 362 11.01 11.87 6.41
N ASP A 363 11.78 12.94 6.57
CA ASP A 363 12.01 13.57 7.88
C ASP A 363 10.90 14.55 8.31
N SER A 364 9.92 14.81 7.45
CA SER A 364 8.80 15.68 7.79
C SER A 364 7.92 15.02 8.86
N ARG A 365 7.50 15.81 9.87
CA ARG A 365 6.61 15.36 10.97
C ARG A 365 5.15 15.17 10.51
N ASP A 366 4.92 14.88 9.24
CA ASP A 366 3.59 14.67 8.70
C ASP A 366 2.88 13.49 9.40
N LYS A 367 1.55 13.42 9.24
CA LYS A 367 0.69 12.41 9.90
C LYS A 367 0.98 10.97 9.45
N LEU A 368 1.79 10.76 8.41
CA LEU A 368 2.24 9.45 7.95
C LEU A 368 3.37 8.95 8.85
N THR A 369 3.37 7.67 9.16
CA THR A 369 4.50 7.06 9.87
C THR A 369 5.74 7.08 8.95
N ARG A 370 6.95 7.15 9.53
CA ARG A 370 8.21 7.15 8.76
C ARG A 370 8.29 5.98 7.76
N ASN A 371 7.80 4.81 8.15
CA ASN A 371 7.80 3.62 7.28
C ASN A 371 6.92 3.80 6.04
N GLN A 372 5.77 4.46 6.17
CA GLN A 372 4.88 4.75 5.04
C GLN A 372 5.50 5.79 4.10
N GLN A 373 6.14 6.82 4.65
CA GLN A 373 6.82 7.84 3.84
C GLN A 373 7.97 7.24 3.01
N ILE A 374 8.70 6.25 3.53
CA ILE A 374 9.74 5.53 2.78
C ILE A 374 9.12 4.78 1.60
N GLU A 375 8.03 4.07 1.83
CA GLU A 375 7.38 3.29 0.78
C GLU A 375 6.95 4.19 -0.38
N PHE A 376 6.27 5.29 -0.03
CA PHE A 376 5.72 6.25 -0.98
C PHE A 376 6.79 7.04 -1.75
N ASN A 377 7.74 7.62 -1.02
CA ASN A 377 8.69 8.56 -1.64
C ASN A 377 9.89 7.87 -2.28
N ILE A 378 10.16 6.60 -1.94
CA ILE A 378 11.41 5.92 -2.31
C ILE A 378 11.16 4.54 -2.91
N MET A 379 10.49 3.65 -2.17
CA MET A 379 10.43 2.23 -2.57
C MET A 379 9.61 2.00 -3.84
N GLU A 380 8.39 2.52 -3.91
CA GLU A 380 7.52 2.28 -5.06
C GLU A 380 8.07 2.88 -6.35
N PRO A 381 8.52 4.15 -6.38
CA PRO A 381 9.14 4.69 -7.59
C PRO A 381 10.34 3.86 -8.05
N ASN A 382 11.08 3.22 -7.14
CA ASN A 382 12.23 2.39 -7.49
C ASN A 382 11.84 1.12 -8.28
N PHE A 383 10.59 0.65 -8.23
CA PHE A 383 10.13 -0.44 -9.11
C PHE A 383 10.19 -0.08 -10.59
N VAL A 384 10.07 1.21 -10.93
CA VAL A 384 10.28 1.68 -12.31
C VAL A 384 11.74 1.49 -12.73
N ALA A 385 12.69 1.87 -11.88
CA ALA A 385 14.12 1.69 -12.18
C ALA A 385 14.51 0.21 -12.23
N LEU A 386 13.99 -0.62 -11.31
CA LEU A 386 14.22 -2.06 -11.32
C LEU A 386 13.74 -2.69 -12.62
N HIS A 387 12.49 -2.43 -13.01
CA HIS A 387 11.94 -2.98 -14.25
C HIS A 387 12.70 -2.49 -15.49
N LEU A 388 13.11 -1.22 -15.53
CA LEU A 388 13.81 -0.66 -16.69
C LEU A 388 15.32 -1.01 -16.75
N SER A 389 15.90 -1.59 -15.70
CA SER A 389 17.33 -1.91 -15.64
C SER A 389 17.65 -3.41 -15.53
N ASP A 390 16.73 -4.24 -15.03
CA ASP A 390 16.96 -5.66 -14.81
C ASP A 390 16.40 -6.55 -15.94
N PRO A 391 17.24 -7.25 -16.73
CA PRO A 391 16.77 -8.15 -17.79
C PRO A 391 15.94 -9.34 -17.28
N SER A 392 16.05 -9.67 -16.00
CA SER A 392 15.17 -10.68 -15.38
C SER A 392 13.76 -10.14 -15.12
N LEU A 393 13.57 -8.81 -15.09
CA LEU A 393 12.26 -8.19 -14.88
C LEU A 393 11.65 -7.61 -16.16
N ASN A 394 12.48 -7.36 -17.19
CA ASN A 394 12.04 -6.87 -18.49
C ASN A 394 13.01 -7.30 -19.59
N LYS A 395 12.52 -7.99 -20.63
CA LYS A 395 13.36 -8.43 -21.75
C LYS A 395 14.06 -7.27 -22.49
N HIS A 396 13.48 -6.08 -22.48
CA HIS A 396 13.98 -4.85 -23.09
C HIS A 396 14.79 -3.96 -22.14
N ALA A 397 15.03 -4.37 -20.89
CA ALA A 397 15.78 -3.56 -19.91
C ALA A 397 17.16 -3.11 -20.44
N ARG A 398 17.80 -3.91 -21.31
CA ARG A 398 19.08 -3.57 -21.93
C ARG A 398 19.02 -2.30 -22.79
N GLU A 399 17.89 -2.05 -23.43
CA GLU A 399 17.66 -0.87 -24.28
C GLU A 399 17.24 0.33 -23.42
N HIS A 400 16.50 0.09 -22.34
CA HIS A 400 15.91 1.13 -21.49
C HIS A 400 16.86 1.71 -20.44
N VAL A 401 17.89 0.96 -20.03
CA VAL A 401 18.80 1.36 -18.94
C VAL A 401 19.50 2.72 -19.20
N HIS A 402 19.81 3.03 -20.45
CA HIS A 402 20.45 4.30 -20.80
C HIS A 402 19.54 5.51 -20.54
N ALA A 403 18.22 5.36 -20.75
CA ALA A 403 17.25 6.41 -20.47
C ALA A 403 17.18 6.74 -18.97
N LEU A 404 17.30 5.74 -18.09
CA LEU A 404 17.39 5.96 -16.64
C LEU A 404 18.66 6.75 -16.27
N ILE A 405 19.79 6.36 -16.86
CA ILE A 405 21.09 6.97 -16.57
C ILE A 405 21.10 8.43 -17.01
N GLU A 406 20.63 8.71 -18.23
CA GLU A 406 20.51 10.07 -18.78
C GLU A 406 19.52 10.94 -18.01
N ALA A 407 18.44 10.35 -17.49
CA ALA A 407 17.49 11.02 -16.63
C ALA A 407 18.04 11.38 -15.23
N GLY A 408 19.21 10.83 -14.85
CA GLY A 408 19.86 11.14 -13.58
C GLY A 408 19.45 10.24 -12.42
N TRP A 409 19.01 9.00 -12.68
CA TRP A 409 18.68 8.05 -11.63
C TRP A 409 19.88 7.63 -10.77
N VAL A 410 21.07 7.49 -11.38
CA VAL A 410 22.30 7.13 -10.65
C VAL A 410 22.60 8.11 -9.50
N PRO A 411 22.74 9.44 -9.73
CA PRO A 411 22.98 10.37 -8.63
C PRO A 411 21.80 10.46 -7.65
N ALA A 412 20.56 10.21 -8.07
CA ALA A 412 19.41 10.14 -7.15
C ALA A 412 19.53 8.96 -6.18
N ILE A 413 19.83 7.76 -6.67
CA ILE A 413 20.00 6.55 -5.84
C ILE A 413 21.22 6.69 -4.93
N VAL A 414 22.35 7.20 -5.44
CA VAL A 414 23.56 7.45 -4.63
C VAL A 414 23.26 8.44 -3.49
N THR A 415 22.43 9.46 -3.73
CA THR A 415 22.01 10.42 -2.69
C THR A 415 21.20 9.72 -1.59
N LEU A 416 20.26 8.84 -1.95
CA LEU A 416 19.45 8.09 -0.99
C LEU A 416 20.29 7.14 -0.14
N MET A 417 21.19 6.39 -0.78
CA MET A 417 22.11 5.47 -0.11
C MET A 417 23.12 6.17 0.80
N GLY A 418 23.46 7.42 0.50
CA GLY A 418 24.35 8.23 1.32
C GLY A 418 23.70 8.92 2.52
N ASP A 419 22.36 8.88 2.64
CA ASP A 419 21.62 9.58 3.70
C ASP A 419 21.59 8.75 5.00
N ASP A 420 22.42 9.14 5.98
CA ASP A 420 22.51 8.51 7.29
C ASP A 420 21.19 8.48 8.07
N ARG A 421 20.26 9.38 7.75
CA ARG A 421 18.96 9.44 8.42
C ARG A 421 18.06 8.32 7.93
N LEU A 422 18.07 8.08 6.61
CA LEU A 422 17.32 6.98 5.99
C LEU A 422 17.88 5.62 6.40
N LEU A 423 19.20 5.46 6.45
CA LEU A 423 19.84 4.21 6.84
C LEU A 423 19.55 3.76 8.29
N LYS A 424 19.11 4.70 9.15
CA LYS A 424 18.67 4.39 10.53
C LYS A 424 17.22 3.93 10.60
N ILE A 425 16.48 3.99 9.49
CA ILE A 425 15.10 3.53 9.43
C ILE A 425 15.09 2.10 8.89
N GLU A 426 14.73 1.15 9.76
CA GLU A 426 14.69 -0.30 9.50
C GLU A 426 14.03 -0.63 8.14
N ARG A 427 12.84 -0.07 7.87
CA ARG A 427 12.12 -0.29 6.60
C ARG A 427 12.94 0.09 5.36
N PHE A 428 13.73 1.17 5.42
CA PHE A 428 14.61 1.54 4.32
C PHE A 428 15.83 0.61 4.26
N ALA A 429 16.48 0.33 5.39
CA ALA A 429 17.65 -0.54 5.44
C ALA A 429 17.33 -1.96 4.91
N ASP A 430 16.18 -2.52 5.28
CA ASP A 430 15.83 -3.90 4.96
C ASP A 430 15.20 -4.09 3.58
N ILE A 431 14.55 -3.05 3.02
CA ILE A 431 13.80 -3.19 1.77
C ILE A 431 14.18 -2.14 0.74
N GLY A 432 14.25 -0.86 1.13
CA GLY A 432 14.59 0.24 0.22
C GLY A 432 16.02 0.18 -0.32
N LEU A 433 16.99 -0.07 0.55
CA LEU A 433 18.41 -0.13 0.23
C LEU A 433 18.75 -1.31 -0.70
N PRO A 434 18.28 -2.56 -0.48
CA PRO A 434 18.45 -3.64 -1.45
C PRO A 434 17.93 -3.30 -2.84
N GLY A 435 16.75 -2.66 -2.94
CA GLY A 435 16.19 -2.21 -4.21
C GLY A 435 17.07 -1.17 -4.90
N CYS A 436 17.61 -0.21 -4.16
CA CYS A 436 18.54 0.81 -4.67
C CYS A 436 19.84 0.17 -5.19
N LEU A 437 20.41 -0.75 -4.42
CA LEU A 437 21.63 -1.48 -4.76
C LEU A 437 21.44 -2.34 -6.00
N ASN A 438 20.33 -3.07 -6.12
CA ASN A 438 20.08 -3.88 -7.30
C ASN A 438 19.95 -3.02 -8.56
N SER A 439 19.17 -1.93 -8.52
CA SER A 439 19.07 -0.97 -9.63
C SER A 439 20.44 -0.44 -10.07
N LEU A 440 21.29 0.01 -9.13
CA LEU A 440 22.64 0.49 -9.45
C LEU A 440 23.54 -0.60 -10.02
N TYR A 441 23.50 -1.80 -9.45
CA TYR A 441 24.30 -2.92 -9.93
C TYR A 441 23.94 -3.26 -11.38
N LYS A 442 22.64 -3.34 -11.70
CA LYS A 442 22.17 -3.62 -13.06
C LYS A 442 22.56 -2.49 -14.03
N MET A 443 22.49 -1.23 -13.62
CA MET A 443 23.00 -0.11 -14.41
C MET A 443 24.52 -0.20 -14.64
N ALA A 444 25.31 -0.51 -13.60
CA ALA A 444 26.76 -0.65 -13.68
C ALA A 444 27.21 -1.80 -14.60
N GLN A 445 26.46 -2.91 -14.65
CA GLN A 445 26.73 -4.01 -15.57
C GLN A 445 26.53 -3.64 -17.05
N ARG A 446 25.79 -2.57 -17.33
CA ARG A 446 25.34 -2.22 -18.69
C ARG A 446 25.92 -0.93 -19.23
N ASP A 447 26.31 0.00 -18.36
CA ASP A 447 26.84 1.30 -18.76
C ASP A 447 28.15 1.61 -18.05
N GLU A 448 29.20 1.84 -18.85
CA GLU A 448 30.54 2.14 -18.36
C GLU A 448 30.62 3.44 -17.56
N ARG A 449 29.75 4.42 -17.84
CA ARG A 449 29.70 5.67 -17.07
C ARG A 449 29.38 5.39 -15.61
N VAL A 450 28.48 4.43 -15.36
CA VAL A 450 28.08 4.00 -14.02
C VAL A 450 29.13 3.07 -13.43
N ALA A 451 29.64 2.11 -14.21
CA ALA A 451 30.69 1.21 -13.76
C ALA A 451 31.95 1.94 -13.29
N CYS A 452 32.31 3.07 -13.92
CA CYS A 452 33.49 3.86 -13.57
C CYS A 452 33.20 5.02 -12.60
N ASP A 453 31.96 5.15 -12.10
CA ASP A 453 31.56 6.26 -11.24
C ASP A 453 32.16 6.10 -9.83
N LYS A 454 33.08 7.02 -9.50
CA LYS A 454 33.76 7.08 -8.21
C LYS A 454 32.80 7.33 -7.05
N THR A 455 31.71 8.05 -7.28
CA THR A 455 30.71 8.36 -6.24
C THR A 455 29.93 7.11 -5.84
N VAL A 456 29.59 6.26 -6.83
CA VAL A 456 28.95 4.95 -6.59
C VAL A 456 29.87 4.06 -5.75
N ALA A 457 31.13 3.93 -6.14
CA ALA A 457 32.11 3.14 -5.40
C ALA A 457 32.34 3.68 -3.97
N SER A 458 32.42 5.00 -3.81
CA SER A 458 32.59 5.65 -2.50
C SER A 458 31.43 5.33 -1.56
N VAL A 459 30.19 5.55 -1.99
CA VAL A 459 29.01 5.28 -1.14
C VAL A 459 28.89 3.80 -0.80
N CYS A 460 29.20 2.90 -1.74
CA CYS A 460 29.26 1.46 -1.49
C CYS A 460 30.29 1.11 -0.39
N CYS A 461 31.50 1.66 -0.46
CA CYS A 461 32.53 1.43 0.54
C CYS A 461 32.15 2.02 1.91
N ASP A 462 31.52 3.21 1.92
CA ASP A 462 31.05 3.86 3.13
C ASP A 462 29.95 3.04 3.82
N LEU A 463 29.03 2.43 3.06
CA LEU A 463 28.02 1.52 3.59
C LEU A 463 28.64 0.27 4.24
N LEU A 464 29.65 -0.35 3.61
CA LEU A 464 30.36 -1.48 4.22
C LEU A 464 31.04 -1.10 5.52
N ALA A 465 31.70 0.06 5.56
CA ALA A 465 32.36 0.55 6.77
C ALA A 465 31.36 0.84 7.90
N LYS A 466 30.24 1.49 7.59
CA LYS A 466 29.16 1.75 8.56
C LYS A 466 28.58 0.45 9.10
N HIS A 467 28.33 -0.53 8.24
CA HIS A 467 27.83 -1.84 8.67
C HIS A 467 28.84 -2.58 9.54
N ALA A 468 30.12 -2.59 9.15
CA ALA A 468 31.21 -3.20 9.91
C ALA A 468 31.34 -2.63 11.33
N ARG A 469 31.17 -1.31 11.49
CA ARG A 469 31.13 -0.62 12.79
C ARG A 469 29.89 -0.93 13.62
N GLY A 470 28.80 -1.35 12.96
CA GLY A 470 27.49 -1.46 13.58
C GLY A 470 26.71 -0.15 13.66
N ASP A 471 27.10 0.88 12.89
CA ASP A 471 26.34 2.14 12.78
C ASP A 471 24.99 1.93 12.09
N ILE A 472 24.95 0.95 11.18
CA ILE A 472 23.78 0.51 10.44
C ILE A 472 23.75 -1.02 10.47
N ASP A 473 22.57 -1.60 10.49
CA ASP A 473 22.40 -3.03 10.25
C ASP A 473 21.87 -3.23 8.83
N ILE A 474 22.65 -3.92 8.00
CA ILE A 474 22.23 -4.32 6.66
C ILE A 474 21.91 -5.79 6.80
N ALA A 475 20.65 -6.16 6.61
CA ALA A 475 20.20 -7.54 6.75
C ALA A 475 21.13 -8.51 5.99
N ILE A 476 21.71 -9.45 6.74
CA ILE A 476 22.47 -10.57 6.21
C ILE A 476 21.47 -11.72 6.11
N GLU A 477 20.83 -11.90 4.95
CA GLU A 477 19.87 -13.00 4.75
C GLU A 477 20.55 -14.36 4.96
N ASP A 478 19.81 -15.30 5.58
CA ASP A 478 20.24 -16.68 5.87
C ASP A 478 20.76 -17.43 4.63
N GLU A 479 21.64 -18.40 4.86
CA GLU A 479 22.40 -19.19 3.88
C GLU A 479 21.58 -19.94 2.80
N VAL A 480 20.26 -19.83 2.77
CA VAL A 480 19.41 -20.45 1.72
C VAL A 480 19.13 -19.48 0.56
N ASN A 481 19.25 -18.16 0.77
CA ASN A 481 19.03 -17.10 -0.24
C ASN A 481 20.32 -16.31 -0.58
N ILE A 482 21.45 -17.02 -0.65
CA ILE A 482 22.83 -16.47 -0.77
C ILE A 482 23.05 -15.50 -1.96
N THR A 483 22.17 -15.49 -2.97
CA THR A 483 22.30 -14.62 -4.15
C THR A 483 21.79 -13.19 -3.97
N ASN A 484 21.08 -12.85 -2.87
CA ASN A 484 20.39 -11.56 -2.74
C ASN A 484 20.75 -10.71 -1.50
N SER A 485 21.80 -11.07 -0.73
CA SER A 485 22.24 -10.19 0.37
C SER A 485 22.73 -8.84 -0.15
N ALA A 486 22.21 -7.74 0.41
CA ALA A 486 22.62 -6.38 0.06
C ALA A 486 24.15 -6.15 0.16
N VAL A 487 24.82 -6.81 1.11
CA VAL A 487 26.28 -6.74 1.26
C VAL A 487 27.01 -7.41 0.08
N ASN A 488 26.49 -8.52 -0.44
CA ASN A 488 27.02 -9.16 -1.65
C ASN A 488 26.82 -8.26 -2.89
N THR A 489 25.68 -7.58 -2.98
CA THR A 489 25.40 -6.63 -4.07
C THR A 489 26.36 -5.44 -4.02
N ILE A 490 26.64 -4.90 -2.82
CA ILE A 490 27.65 -3.85 -2.64
C ILE A 490 29.02 -4.32 -3.15
N MET A 491 29.48 -5.51 -2.77
CA MET A 491 30.75 -6.05 -3.26
C MET A 491 30.75 -6.32 -4.77
N SER A 492 29.60 -6.67 -5.35
CA SER A 492 29.46 -6.87 -6.79
C SER A 492 29.58 -5.54 -7.54
N ILE A 493 29.03 -4.45 -7.00
CA ILE A 493 29.21 -3.09 -7.55
C ILE A 493 30.69 -2.66 -7.46
N ILE A 494 31.35 -2.86 -6.31
CA ILE A 494 32.78 -2.53 -6.14
C ILE A 494 33.63 -3.34 -7.12
N SER A 495 33.29 -4.62 -7.32
CA SER A 495 33.97 -5.49 -8.28
C SER A 495 33.81 -5.00 -9.72
N GLU A 496 32.62 -4.57 -10.13
CA GLU A 496 32.41 -3.99 -11.47
C GLU A 496 33.22 -2.71 -11.68
N PHE A 497 33.35 -1.89 -10.64
CA PHE A 497 34.18 -0.68 -10.68
C PHE A 497 35.67 -0.99 -10.83
N VAL A 498 36.17 -2.01 -10.15
CA VAL A 498 37.56 -2.45 -10.29
C VAL A 498 37.77 -3.12 -11.66
N ALA A 499 36.88 -4.02 -12.06
CA ALA A 499 36.94 -4.75 -13.33
C ALA A 499 36.85 -3.82 -14.55
N TYR A 500 36.22 -2.64 -14.42
CA TYR A 500 36.26 -1.63 -15.48
C TYR A 500 37.68 -1.22 -15.85
N GLY A 501 38.59 -1.09 -14.88
CA GLY A 501 40.01 -0.82 -15.14
C GLY A 501 40.65 -1.87 -16.04
N ASP A 502 40.40 -3.14 -15.73
CA ASP A 502 40.91 -4.28 -16.50
C ASP A 502 40.34 -4.29 -17.93
N ARG A 503 39.04 -4.02 -18.10
CA ARG A 503 38.40 -3.87 -19.42
C ARG A 503 39.05 -2.76 -20.26
N GLN A 504 39.55 -1.69 -19.65
CA GLN A 504 40.28 -0.64 -20.37
C GLN A 504 41.67 -1.12 -20.82
N VAL A 505 42.33 -2.00 -20.06
CA VAL A 505 43.62 -2.63 -20.45
C VAL A 505 43.45 -3.54 -21.64
N GLU A 506 42.39 -4.36 -21.67
CA GLU A 506 42.03 -5.20 -22.82
C GLU A 506 41.81 -4.36 -24.09
N ARG A 507 41.36 -3.12 -23.94
CA ARG A 507 41.17 -2.14 -25.03
C ARG A 507 42.43 -1.33 -25.35
N GLY A 508 43.60 -1.74 -24.85
CA GLY A 508 44.89 -1.12 -25.13
C GLY A 508 45.16 0.19 -24.40
N LYS A 509 44.35 0.55 -23.37
CA LYS A 509 44.61 1.73 -22.53
C LYS A 509 45.45 1.36 -21.32
N ILE A 510 46.31 2.28 -20.87
CA ILE A 510 47.18 2.10 -19.70
C ILE A 510 46.33 2.25 -18.42
N ALA A 511 45.69 1.19 -17.95
CA ALA A 511 44.79 1.27 -16.79
C ALA A 511 44.80 0.02 -15.89
N THR A 512 45.97 -0.43 -15.41
CA THR A 512 46.01 -1.70 -14.66
C THR A 512 45.66 -1.61 -13.16
N ASN A 513 45.64 -0.42 -12.54
CA ASN A 513 45.38 -0.33 -11.08
C ASN A 513 44.67 0.94 -10.59
N VAL A 514 44.28 1.90 -11.44
CA VAL A 514 43.78 3.22 -10.98
C VAL A 514 42.49 3.11 -10.16
N PHE A 515 41.53 2.29 -10.63
CA PHE A 515 40.24 2.08 -9.95
C PHE A 515 40.40 1.34 -8.63
N ARG A 516 41.21 0.28 -8.63
CA ARG A 516 41.57 -0.45 -7.42
C ARG A 516 42.28 0.43 -6.38
N ILE A 517 43.29 1.19 -6.80
CA ILE A 517 44.00 2.14 -5.93
C ILE A 517 43.04 3.20 -5.39
N TYR A 518 42.07 3.65 -6.19
CA TYR A 518 41.05 4.58 -5.72
C TYR A 518 40.26 3.99 -4.55
N VAL A 519 39.73 2.76 -4.68
CA VAL A 519 38.99 2.07 -3.61
C VAL A 519 39.82 2.01 -2.32
N PHE A 520 41.08 1.56 -2.39
CA PHE A 520 41.95 1.47 -1.20
C PHE A 520 42.44 2.82 -0.65
N LYS A 521 42.28 3.90 -1.41
CA LYS A 521 42.56 5.25 -0.91
C LYS A 521 41.38 5.88 -0.17
N LEU A 522 40.17 5.32 -0.31
CA LEU A 522 38.98 5.82 0.39
C LEU A 522 39.15 5.70 1.91
N PRO A 523 38.77 6.73 2.68
CA PRO A 523 38.85 6.69 4.15
C PRO A 523 38.10 5.50 4.75
N SER A 524 36.90 5.19 4.24
CA SER A 524 36.07 4.07 4.69
C SER A 524 36.75 2.72 4.50
N VAL A 525 37.44 2.49 3.38
CA VAL A 525 38.18 1.25 3.14
C VAL A 525 39.42 1.17 4.03
N LYS A 526 40.18 2.26 4.19
CA LYS A 526 41.34 2.27 5.10
C LYS A 526 40.95 1.93 6.53
N GLU A 527 39.84 2.49 6.97
CA GLU A 527 39.26 2.20 8.27
C GLU A 527 38.85 0.72 8.37
N LEU A 528 38.12 0.22 7.38
CA LEU A 528 37.69 -1.18 7.32
C LEU A 528 38.86 -2.16 7.40
N MET A 529 39.95 -1.89 6.68
CA MET A 529 41.16 -2.70 6.67
C MET A 529 41.93 -2.64 7.99
N ALA A 530 41.73 -1.58 8.79
CA ALA A 530 42.33 -1.40 10.10
C ALA A 530 41.48 -1.96 11.25
N MET A 531 40.20 -2.30 11.02
CA MET A 531 39.32 -2.83 12.06
C MET A 531 39.77 -4.25 12.49
N PRO A 532 39.80 -4.53 13.80
CA PRO A 532 40.00 -5.88 14.30
C PRO A 532 38.96 -6.85 13.72
N ARG A 533 39.40 -8.06 13.37
CA ARG A 533 38.50 -9.10 12.84
C ARG A 533 37.47 -9.55 13.88
N GLU A 534 37.84 -9.46 15.15
CA GLU A 534 36.98 -9.69 16.31
C GLU A 534 36.09 -8.46 16.53
N GLY A 535 34.77 -8.62 16.41
CA GLY A 535 33.78 -7.54 16.56
C GLY A 535 33.29 -6.90 15.27
N ASN A 536 33.89 -7.21 14.12
CA ASN A 536 33.44 -6.75 12.81
C ASN A 536 32.22 -7.56 12.32
N LYS A 537 31.10 -6.88 12.08
CA LYS A 537 29.84 -7.49 11.60
C LYS A 537 29.90 -8.04 10.16
N LEU A 538 30.93 -7.74 9.38
CA LEU A 538 31.03 -8.22 8.00
C LEU A 538 31.10 -9.75 7.91
N PRO A 539 30.41 -10.37 6.94
CA PRO A 539 30.59 -11.79 6.64
C PRO A 539 32.05 -12.09 6.26
N LYS A 540 32.56 -13.26 6.67
CA LYS A 540 33.92 -13.71 6.33
C LYS A 540 34.19 -13.66 4.82
N LYS A 541 33.22 -14.11 4.00
CA LYS A 541 33.30 -14.09 2.53
C LYS A 541 33.57 -12.68 1.97
N ILE A 542 32.98 -11.65 2.55
CA ILE A 542 33.14 -10.25 2.12
C ILE A 542 34.53 -9.74 2.48
N ARG A 543 35.01 -10.06 3.70
CA ARG A 543 36.38 -9.76 4.10
C ARG A 543 37.40 -10.45 3.20
N ASP A 544 37.22 -11.74 2.93
CA ASP A 544 38.11 -12.50 2.05
C ASP A 544 38.11 -11.91 0.63
N GLN A 545 36.98 -11.37 0.14
CA GLN A 545 36.93 -10.67 -1.15
C GLN A 545 37.68 -9.33 -1.14
N LEU A 546 37.64 -8.58 -0.04
CA LEU A 546 38.38 -7.32 0.12
C LEU A 546 39.89 -7.56 0.30
N ASP A 547 40.27 -8.56 1.09
CA ASP A 547 41.65 -9.02 1.23
C ASP A 547 42.18 -9.48 -0.14
N TRP A 548 41.38 -10.23 -0.90
CA TRP A 548 41.79 -10.66 -2.24
C TRP A 548 41.93 -9.50 -3.23
N LEU A 549 41.02 -8.52 -3.19
CA LEU A 549 41.16 -7.25 -3.90
C LEU A 549 42.45 -6.54 -3.49
N TYR A 550 42.90 -6.64 -2.23
CA TYR A 550 44.12 -5.98 -1.74
C TYR A 550 45.41 -6.72 -2.09
N GLU A 551 45.39 -8.05 -2.09
CA GLU A 551 46.59 -8.89 -2.22
C GLU A 551 46.95 -9.25 -3.67
N THR A 552 45.97 -9.34 -4.58
CA THR A 552 46.21 -9.96 -5.90
C THR A 552 45.92 -9.05 -7.11
N PRO A 553 46.78 -8.04 -7.40
CA PRO A 553 46.60 -7.06 -8.47
C PRO A 553 46.33 -7.66 -9.87
N SER A 554 46.90 -8.82 -10.17
CA SER A 554 46.99 -9.37 -11.53
C SER A 554 46.13 -10.63 -11.77
N ARG A 555 45.43 -11.16 -10.76
CA ARG A 555 44.61 -12.39 -10.86
C ARG A 555 43.12 -12.21 -10.52
N PHE A 556 42.69 -10.99 -10.21
CA PHE A 556 41.30 -10.70 -9.84
C PHE A 556 40.31 -11.08 -10.96
N HIS A 557 40.67 -10.83 -12.21
CA HIS A 557 39.80 -11.14 -13.36
C HIS A 557 39.66 -12.66 -13.63
N ALA A 558 40.77 -13.41 -13.57
CA ALA A 558 40.75 -14.86 -13.77
C ALA A 558 39.92 -15.59 -12.71
N GLY A 559 39.99 -15.13 -11.45
CA GLY A 559 39.17 -15.66 -10.36
C GLY A 559 37.68 -15.27 -10.47
N GLN A 560 37.34 -14.07 -10.96
CA GLN A 560 35.95 -13.65 -11.17
C GLN A 560 35.29 -14.30 -12.38
N GLN A 561 35.99 -14.41 -13.52
CA GLN A 561 35.46 -15.14 -14.69
C GLN A 561 35.20 -16.60 -14.37
N MET A 562 36.11 -17.24 -13.61
CA MET A 562 35.91 -18.62 -13.16
C MET A 562 34.71 -18.73 -12.22
N ARG A 563 34.52 -17.80 -11.28
CA ARG A 563 33.34 -17.78 -10.40
C ARG A 563 32.03 -17.50 -11.15
N ARG A 564 31.99 -16.52 -12.05
CA ARG A 564 30.82 -16.26 -12.92
C ARG A 564 30.49 -17.47 -13.77
N SER A 565 31.48 -18.12 -14.35
CA SER A 565 31.28 -19.34 -15.14
C SER A 565 30.74 -20.49 -14.29
N ILE A 566 31.19 -20.61 -13.04
CA ILE A 566 30.68 -21.60 -12.08
C ILE A 566 29.25 -21.28 -11.64
N ASP A 567 28.95 -20.02 -11.34
CA ASP A 567 27.61 -19.58 -10.92
C ASP A 567 26.61 -19.69 -12.09
N GLU A 568 27.02 -19.37 -13.31
CA GLU A 568 26.25 -19.58 -14.55
C GLU A 568 26.05 -21.07 -14.83
N LEU A 569 27.07 -21.92 -14.64
CA LEU A 569 26.96 -23.38 -14.73
C LEU A 569 26.00 -23.95 -13.69
N MET A 570 26.03 -23.44 -12.46
CA MET A 570 25.15 -23.87 -11.37
C MET A 570 23.71 -23.42 -11.62
N ALA A 571 23.49 -22.20 -12.12
CA ALA A 571 22.18 -21.70 -12.53
C ALA A 571 21.62 -22.44 -13.75
N ALA A 572 22.46 -22.77 -14.75
CA ALA A 572 22.08 -23.61 -15.90
C ALA A 572 21.71 -25.05 -15.47
N ARG A 573 22.36 -25.57 -14.43
CA ARG A 573 22.04 -26.88 -13.84
C ARG A 573 20.73 -26.87 -13.06
N ALA A 574 20.44 -25.77 -12.36
CA ALA A 574 19.18 -25.57 -11.62
C ALA A 574 17.98 -25.38 -12.56
N THR A 575 18.18 -24.85 -13.77
CA THR A 575 17.14 -24.66 -14.80
C THR A 575 16.93 -25.87 -15.72
N GLY A 576 17.57 -27.01 -15.45
CA GLY A 576 17.30 -28.28 -16.15
C GLY A 576 17.76 -28.35 -17.62
N LEU A 577 18.48 -27.36 -18.13
CA LEU A 577 18.94 -27.32 -19.53
C LEU A 577 20.14 -28.23 -19.84
N GLY A 578 20.54 -29.08 -18.89
CA GLY A 578 21.73 -29.95 -18.97
C GLY A 578 21.45 -31.45 -19.18
N ARG A 579 20.29 -31.85 -19.71
CA ARG A 579 20.03 -33.23 -20.15
C ARG A 579 19.50 -33.28 -21.58
N ALA A 580 20.39 -33.01 -22.52
CA ALA A 580 20.33 -33.60 -23.86
C ALA A 580 21.75 -34.01 -24.22
N GLY A 581 22.08 -35.26 -23.89
CA GLY A 581 23.26 -35.99 -24.33
C GLY A 581 22.81 -37.39 -24.68
#